data_AF-A0A9W6Z5N1-F1
#
_entry.id   AF-A0A9W6Z5N1-F1
#
_cell.length_a   1.000
_cell.length_b   1.000
_cell.length_c   1.000
_cell.angle_alpha   90.00
_cell.angle_beta   90.00
_cell.angle_gamma   90.00
#
_symmetry.space_group_name_H-M   'P 1'
#
loop_
_entity.id
_entity.type
_entity.pdbx_description
1 polymer ?
#
loop_
_entity_poly.entity_id
_entity_poly.type
_entity_poly.pdbx_seq_one_letter_code
_entity_poly.pdbx_strand_id
1 'polypeptide(L)'
;MKFGAEFNDRSISKWKNYNIDYNDLKLKIKLATTNKRPIPIPIPDPSLISDPSFHQLANEHEHEHEHEQALITFDKTQKKLLKKLYKSFKQQIGFVSLFVNSKYGELSRRIQTSQTENWHISTKN
;
A
#
# COMPACT_ATOMS: atom_id res chain seq x y z
N MET A 1 -5.60 -9.84 10.89
CA MET A 1 -5.99 -10.87 9.89
C MET A 1 -4.75 -11.51 9.27
N LYS A 2 -4.78 -12.84 9.07
CA LYS A 2 -3.67 -13.68 8.55
C LYS A 2 -3.74 -13.97 7.04
N PHE A 3 -4.56 -13.23 6.30
CA PHE A 3 -4.82 -13.46 4.86
C PHE A 3 -3.55 -13.61 4.00
N GLY A 4 -2.48 -12.86 4.26
CA GLY A 4 -1.24 -12.96 3.48
C GLY A 4 -0.58 -14.34 3.56
N ALA A 5 -0.66 -15.03 4.71
CA ALA A 5 -0.16 -16.40 4.86
C ALA A 5 -1.08 -17.39 4.15
N GLU A 6 -2.40 -17.27 4.37
CA GLU A 6 -3.39 -18.15 3.73
C GLU A 6 -3.37 -18.05 2.20
N PHE A 7 -3.20 -16.85 1.67
CA PHE A 7 -3.09 -16.60 0.24
C PHE A 7 -1.85 -17.31 -0.34
N ASN A 8 -0.72 -17.21 0.35
CA ASN A 8 0.54 -17.84 -0.02
C ASN A 8 0.48 -19.38 0.03
N ASP A 9 -0.29 -19.93 0.96
CA ASP A 9 -0.46 -21.38 1.15
C ASP A 9 -1.45 -21.97 0.13
N ARG A 10 -2.50 -21.23 -0.21
CA ARG A 10 -3.47 -21.62 -1.25
C ARG A 10 -2.97 -21.36 -2.68
N SER A 11 -1.83 -20.70 -2.81
CA SER A 11 -1.24 -20.38 -4.11
C SER A 11 -0.76 -21.65 -4.82
N ILE A 12 -1.00 -21.72 -6.13
CA ILE A 12 -0.41 -22.76 -6.97
C ILE A 12 1.11 -22.56 -6.97
N SER A 13 1.90 -23.54 -6.49
CA SER A 13 3.36 -23.41 -6.35
C SER A 13 4.06 -22.90 -7.61
N LYS A 14 3.63 -23.37 -8.78
CA LYS A 14 4.20 -22.95 -10.08
C LYS A 14 3.91 -21.49 -10.43
N TRP A 15 2.84 -20.91 -9.89
CA TRP A 15 2.36 -19.57 -10.23
C TRP A 15 2.51 -18.56 -9.09
N LYS A 16 3.09 -18.99 -7.97
CA LYS A 16 3.23 -18.20 -6.75
C LYS A 16 3.90 -16.83 -6.98
N ASN A 17 4.91 -16.79 -7.85
CA ASN A 17 5.64 -15.55 -8.17
C ASN A 17 4.83 -14.57 -9.03
N TYR A 18 3.70 -15.00 -9.62
CA TYR A 18 2.79 -14.16 -10.40
C TYR A 18 1.63 -13.59 -9.58
N ASN A 19 1.56 -13.95 -8.30
CA ASN A 19 0.55 -13.44 -7.40
C ASN A 19 0.87 -12.01 -6.95
N ILE A 20 -0.17 -11.32 -6.47
CA ILE A 20 -0.03 -10.01 -5.83
C ILE A 20 0.79 -10.18 -4.55
N ASP A 21 1.75 -9.28 -4.31
CA ASP A 21 2.46 -9.22 -3.03
C ASP A 21 1.59 -8.49 -2.00
N TYR A 22 0.70 -9.26 -1.38
CA TYR A 22 -0.24 -8.76 -0.37
C TYR A 22 0.47 -8.12 0.83
N ASN A 23 1.58 -8.70 1.28
CA ASN A 23 2.27 -8.24 2.49
C ASN A 23 2.94 -6.88 2.25
N ASP A 24 3.55 -6.70 1.08
CA ASP A 24 4.12 -5.43 0.66
C ASP A 24 3.05 -4.33 0.52
N LEU A 25 1.93 -4.63 -0.16
CA LEU A 25 0.83 -3.66 -0.28
C LEU A 25 0.24 -3.30 1.08
N LYS A 26 0.04 -4.29 1.96
CA LYS A 26 -0.43 -4.06 3.34
C LYS A 26 0.52 -3.17 4.12
N LEU A 27 1.83 -3.39 4.01
CA LEU A 27 2.83 -2.55 4.66
C LEU A 27 2.77 -1.11 4.12
N LYS A 28 2.71 -0.94 2.80
CA LYS A 28 2.62 0.39 2.16
C LYS A 28 1.36 1.14 2.53
N ILE A 29 0.21 0.45 2.62
CA ILE A 29 -1.03 1.01 3.14
C ILE A 29 -0.84 1.48 4.58
N LYS A 30 -0.31 0.61 5.45
CA LYS A 30 -0.07 0.96 6.86
C LYS A 30 0.83 2.19 6.97
N LEU A 31 1.92 2.27 6.21
CA LEU A 31 2.83 3.42 6.24
C LEU A 31 2.14 4.72 5.78
N ALA A 32 1.31 4.65 4.73
CA ALA A 32 0.59 5.80 4.18
C ALA A 32 -0.63 6.22 5.01
N THR A 33 -1.11 5.39 5.94
CA THR A 33 -2.29 5.70 6.78
C THR A 33 -1.98 5.85 8.26
N THR A 34 -0.77 5.49 8.70
CA THR A 34 -0.35 5.70 10.08
C THR A 34 -0.17 7.19 10.32
N ASN A 35 -1.20 7.80 10.92
CA ASN A 35 -1.17 9.18 11.40
C ASN A 35 -0.13 9.32 12.53
N LYS A 36 1.01 9.93 12.24
CA LYS A 36 1.81 10.58 13.27
C LYS A 36 1.20 11.97 13.49
N ARG A 37 0.13 12.07 14.27
CA ARG A 37 -0.24 13.38 14.79
C ARG A 37 0.92 13.83 15.69
N PRO A 38 1.42 15.08 15.57
CA PRO A 38 2.14 15.69 16.68
C PRO A 38 1.20 15.60 17.89
N ILE A 39 1.74 15.16 19.01
CA ILE A 39 1.03 15.00 20.28
C ILE A 39 0.29 16.33 20.54
N PRO A 40 -1.03 16.32 20.83
CA PRO A 40 -1.70 17.52 21.34
C PRO A 40 -0.96 17.93 22.60
N ILE A 41 -0.35 19.11 22.57
CA ILE A 41 0.30 19.72 23.73
C ILE A 41 -0.77 19.73 24.85
N PRO A 42 -0.52 19.14 26.03
CA PRO A 42 -1.43 19.29 27.15
C PRO A 42 -1.54 20.78 27.45
N ILE A 43 -2.70 21.38 27.19
CA ILE A 43 -2.99 22.76 27.58
C ILE A 43 -2.88 22.78 29.11
N PRO A 44 -1.98 23.57 29.71
CA PRO A 44 -1.90 23.68 31.16
C PRO A 44 -3.24 24.21 31.69
N ASP A 45 -3.73 23.63 32.77
CA ASP A 45 -4.95 24.05 33.45
C ASP A 45 -4.85 25.55 33.81
N PRO A 46 -5.80 26.41 33.38
CA PRO A 46 -5.80 27.84 33.70
C PRO A 46 -5.79 28.17 35.20
N SER A 47 -6.04 27.19 36.07
CA SER A 47 -6.05 27.36 37.53
C SER A 47 -4.66 27.44 38.19
N LEU A 48 -3.56 27.23 37.45
CA LEU A 48 -2.19 27.32 37.99
C LEU A 48 -1.48 28.67 37.75
N ILE A 49 -2.19 29.68 37.24
CA ILE A 49 -1.60 30.96 36.78
C ILE A 49 -1.49 32.02 37.91
N SER A 50 -1.92 31.72 39.13
CA SER A 50 -1.96 32.70 40.24
C SER A 50 -0.68 32.80 41.08
N ASP A 51 0.51 32.65 40.49
CA ASP A 51 1.78 32.97 41.17
C ASP A 51 2.53 34.11 40.44
N PRO A 52 2.70 35.30 41.05
CA PRO A 52 3.31 36.47 40.40
C PRO A 52 4.85 36.45 40.36
N SER A 53 5.51 35.29 40.42
CA SER A 53 6.97 35.18 40.47
C SER A 53 7.62 34.61 39.20
N PHE A 54 6.99 34.71 38.03
CA PHE A 54 7.60 34.27 36.76
C PHE A 54 7.71 35.42 35.76
N HIS A 55 8.46 36.46 36.14
CA HIS A 55 8.89 37.50 35.23
C HIS A 55 10.37 37.30 34.89
N GLN A 56 10.71 36.29 34.08
CA GLN A 56 11.98 36.30 33.38
C GLN A 56 11.95 35.44 32.11
N LEU A 57 12.27 36.11 31.00
CA LEU A 57 12.67 35.59 29.68
C LEU A 57 11.55 35.26 28.70
N ALA A 58 11.15 36.32 28.01
CA ALA A 58 10.74 36.29 26.61
C ALA A 58 11.63 35.36 25.76
N ASN A 59 11.00 34.37 25.12
CA ASN A 59 11.43 33.77 23.86
C ASN A 59 10.30 32.91 23.27
N GLU A 60 9.20 33.53 22.84
CA GLU A 60 8.05 32.83 22.25
C GLU A 60 7.98 32.88 20.71
N HIS A 61 8.98 33.45 20.04
CA HIS A 61 8.92 33.62 18.57
C HIS A 61 9.55 32.47 17.75
N GLU A 62 10.15 31.45 18.38
CA GLU A 62 10.84 30.37 17.67
C GLU A 62 10.01 29.06 17.55
N HIS A 63 8.99 28.85 18.39
CA HIS A 63 8.29 27.56 18.45
C HIS A 63 7.14 27.38 17.44
N GLU A 64 6.50 28.45 16.95
CA GLU A 64 5.41 28.35 15.99
C GLU A 64 5.90 27.94 14.58
N HIS A 65 7.07 28.45 14.18
CA HIS A 65 7.67 28.16 12.87
C HIS A 65 8.12 26.70 12.73
N GLU A 66 8.54 26.04 13.81
CA GLU A 66 8.92 24.63 13.78
C GLU A 66 7.70 23.70 13.65
N HIS A 67 6.59 24.03 14.31
CA HIS A 67 5.35 23.27 14.25
C HIS A 67 4.71 23.33 12.85
N GLU A 68 4.70 24.50 12.21
CA GLU A 68 4.18 24.66 10.85
C GLU A 68 5.06 23.95 9.80
N GLN A 69 6.39 24.05 9.93
CA GLN A 69 7.32 23.31 9.09
C GLN A 69 7.17 21.79 9.27
N ALA A 70 6.98 21.29 10.50
CA ALA A 70 6.75 19.88 10.76
C ALA A 70 5.45 19.36 10.12
N LEU A 71 4.37 20.14 10.16
CA LEU A 71 3.09 19.82 9.50
C LEU A 71 3.21 19.78 7.97
N ILE A 72 3.88 20.77 7.37
CA ILE A 72 4.13 20.82 5.92
C ILE A 72 5.01 19.64 5.47
N THR A 73 6.01 19.28 6.28
CA THR A 73 6.93 18.17 5.98
C THR A 73 6.23 16.81 6.12
N PHE A 74 5.30 16.69 7.08
CA PHE A 74 4.45 15.52 7.26
C PHE A 74 3.54 15.28 6.05
N ASP A 75 2.84 16.31 5.57
CA ASP A 75 1.94 16.19 4.41
C ASP A 75 2.71 15.79 3.13
N LYS A 76 3.87 16.41 2.88
CA LYS A 76 4.77 16.03 1.77
C LYS A 76 5.21 14.57 1.87
N THR A 77 5.52 14.08 3.07
CA THR A 77 5.94 12.70 3.31
C THR A 77 4.79 11.72 3.06
N GLN A 78 3.59 12.02 3.56
CA GLN A 78 2.40 11.21 3.32
C GLN A 78 2.05 11.13 1.82
N LYS A 79 2.08 12.27 1.12
CA LYS A 79 1.88 12.33 -0.33
C LYS A 79 2.89 11.47 -1.10
N LYS A 80 4.15 11.44 -0.65
CA LYS A 80 5.20 10.58 -1.23
C LYS A 80 4.91 9.10 -0.98
N LEU A 81 4.46 8.72 0.21
CA LEU A 81 4.09 7.35 0.54
C LEU A 81 2.88 6.88 -0.29
N LEU A 82 1.87 7.73 -0.43
CA LEU A 82 0.68 7.43 -1.24
C LEU A 82 1.02 7.24 -2.73
N LYS A 83 1.89 8.09 -3.30
CA LYS A 83 2.39 7.93 -4.67
C LYS A 83 3.12 6.60 -4.85
N LYS A 84 3.95 6.21 -3.88
CA LYS A 84 4.66 4.91 -3.90
C LYS A 84 3.68 3.74 -3.83
N LEU A 85 2.69 3.80 -2.95
CA LEU A 85 1.63 2.79 -2.84
C LEU A 85 0.88 2.63 -4.17
N TYR A 86 0.42 3.74 -4.75
CA TYR A 86 -0.29 3.72 -6.03
C TYR A 86 0.55 3.10 -7.15
N LYS A 87 1.82 3.50 -7.27
CA LYS A 87 2.74 2.92 -8.26
C LYS A 87 2.90 1.41 -8.07
N SER A 88 3.12 0.97 -6.84
CA SER A 88 3.27 -0.45 -6.50
C SER A 88 2.02 -1.25 -6.84
N PHE A 89 0.85 -0.74 -6.46
CA PHE A 89 -0.43 -1.37 -6.75
C PHE A 89 -0.66 -1.53 -8.25
N LYS A 90 -0.47 -0.45 -9.02
CA LYS A 90 -0.64 -0.48 -10.48
C LYS A 90 0.33 -1.46 -11.15
N GLN A 91 1.59 -1.51 -10.69
CA GLN A 91 2.59 -2.44 -11.22
C GLN A 91 2.22 -3.90 -10.95
N GLN A 92 1.84 -4.23 -9.72
CA GLN A 92 1.48 -5.61 -9.36
C GLN A 92 0.21 -6.07 -10.09
N ILE A 93 -0.83 -5.22 -10.17
CA ILE A 93 -2.04 -5.54 -10.94
C ILE A 93 -1.71 -5.71 -12.41
N GLY A 94 -0.90 -4.82 -12.99
CA GLY A 94 -0.48 -4.93 -14.39
C GLY A 94 0.23 -6.25 -14.68
N PHE A 95 1.14 -6.67 -13.79
CA PHE A 95 1.85 -7.93 -13.92
C PHE A 95 0.93 -9.15 -13.84
N VAL A 96 0.02 -9.18 -12.86
CA VAL A 96 -0.98 -10.25 -12.73
C VAL A 96 -1.87 -10.33 -13.97
N SER A 97 -2.35 -9.19 -14.47
CA SER A 97 -3.16 -9.14 -15.69
C SER A 97 -2.41 -9.67 -16.90
N LEU A 98 -1.13 -9.34 -17.07
CA LEU A 98 -0.29 -9.89 -18.14
C LEU A 98 -0.17 -11.42 -18.04
N PHE A 99 0.04 -11.93 -16.84
CA PHE A 99 0.13 -13.37 -16.61
C PHE A 99 -1.20 -14.09 -16.93
N VAL A 100 -2.33 -13.57 -16.43
CA VAL A 100 -3.66 -14.12 -16.68
C VAL A 100 -3.98 -14.13 -18.17
N ASN A 101 -3.75 -13.01 -18.86
CA ASN A 101 -3.99 -12.92 -20.31
C ASN A 101 -3.09 -13.88 -21.11
N SER A 102 -1.83 -14.04 -20.69
CA SER A 102 -0.91 -15.00 -21.29
C SER A 102 -1.42 -16.44 -21.15
N LYS A 103 -1.86 -16.84 -19.95
CA LYS A 103 -2.38 -18.18 -19.68
C LYS A 103 -3.71 -18.44 -20.37
N TYR A 104 -4.58 -17.43 -20.43
CA TYR A 104 -5.82 -17.50 -21.19
C TYR A 104 -5.54 -17.78 -22.68
N GLY A 105 -4.64 -17.02 -23.29
CA GLY A 105 -4.28 -17.21 -24.70
C GLY A 105 -3.63 -18.58 -24.95
N GLU A 106 -2.77 -19.04 -24.05
CA GLU A 106 -2.18 -20.39 -24.11
C GLU A 106 -3.25 -21.48 -24.07
N LEU A 107 -4.18 -21.40 -23.12
CA LEU A 107 -5.25 -22.38 -22.96
C LEU A 107 -6.21 -22.36 -24.17
N SER A 108 -6.58 -21.17 -24.65
CA SER A 108 -7.42 -21.00 -25.82
C SER A 108 -6.83 -21.69 -27.06
N ARG A 109 -5.51 -21.53 -27.29
CA ARG A 109 -4.82 -22.20 -28.40
C ARG A 109 -4.84 -23.72 -28.24
N ARG A 110 -4.54 -24.23 -27.04
CA ARG A 110 -4.53 -25.68 -26.76
C ARG A 110 -5.91 -26.31 -27.00
N ILE A 111 -6.98 -25.64 -26.58
CA ILE A 111 -8.36 -26.09 -26.80
C ILE A 111 -8.65 -26.16 -28.30
N GLN A 112 -8.30 -25.12 -29.06
CA GLN A 112 -8.52 -25.08 -30.50
C GLN A 112 -7.78 -26.21 -31.23
N THR A 113 -6.50 -26.41 -30.92
CA THR A 113 -5.71 -27.52 -31.50
C THR A 113 -6.34 -28.87 -31.20
N SER A 114 -6.76 -29.10 -29.95
CA SER A 114 -7.40 -30.37 -29.54
C SER A 114 -8.71 -30.61 -30.28
N GLN A 115 -9.52 -29.57 -30.51
CA GLN A 115 -10.77 -29.69 -31.29
C GLN A 115 -10.49 -30.02 -32.75
N THR A 116 -9.49 -29.39 -33.37
CA THR A 116 -9.10 -29.66 -34.76
C THR A 116 -8.56 -31.09 -34.93
N GLU A 117 -7.75 -31.57 -34.00
CA GLU A 117 -7.26 -32.96 -33.99
C GLU A 117 -8.41 -33.96 -33.90
N ASN A 118 -9.35 -33.76 -32.96
CA ASN A 118 -10.53 -34.61 -32.81
C ASN A 118 -11.43 -34.61 -34.06
N TRP A 119 -11.60 -33.45 -34.71
CA TRP A 119 -12.34 -33.33 -35.96
C TRP A 119 -11.71 -34.21 -37.06
N HIS A 120 -10.39 -34.10 -37.25
CA HIS A 120 -9.68 -34.89 -38.27
C HIS A 120 -9.72 -36.40 -38.01
N ILE A 121 -9.80 -36.83 -36.75
CA ILE A 121 -9.98 -38.24 -36.39
C ILE A 121 -11.40 -38.70 -36.75
N SER A 122 -12.42 -37.89 -36.45
CA SER A 122 -13.83 -38.23 -36.73
C SER A 122 -14.17 -38.32 -38.22
N THR A 123 -13.45 -37.61 -39.09
CA THR A 123 -13.70 -37.63 -40.55
C THR A 123 -12.94 -38.73 -41.31
N LYS A 124 -12.05 -39.47 -40.63
CA LYS A 124 -11.23 -40.54 -41.24
C LYS A 124 -11.76 -41.96 -40.94
N ASN A 125 -12.74 -42.07 -40.06
CA ASN A 125 -13.51 -43.29 -39.80
C ASN A 125 -14.86 -43.22 -40.52
#